data_AF-A0A919WCX2-F1
#
_entry.id   AF-A0A919WCX2-F1
#
_cell.length_a   1.000
_cell.length_b   1.000
_cell.length_c   1.000
_cell.angle_alpha   90.00
_cell.angle_beta   90.00
_cell.angle_gamma   90.00
#
_symmetry.space_group_name_H-M   'P 1'
#
loop_
_entity.id
_entity.type
_entity.pdbx_description
1 polymer ?
#
loop_
_entity_poly.entity_id
_entity_poly.type
_entity_poly.pdbx_seq_one_letter_code
_entity_poly.pdbx_strand_id
1 'polypeptide(L)'
;MEMFGRQGYHATTIAQIEAAAGLSAGAGGLYRHFKSKRALLEEGLDRQADAGEPLLSYLAGPLPAEPRERLLAVLRAGLARLAEERDVNRLLVRDLASFPDLLDRVRVRELRRVHLAVSDYLRSELPADPDPEALAAVVMAAVSHYWIMSDVFGGRHPHEIDAERFLGAVARLVVPG
;
A
#
# COMPACT_ATOMS: atom_id res chain seq x y z
N MET A 1 -7.76 -9.76 -7.50
CA MET A 1 -6.78 -8.67 -7.48
C MET A 1 -5.47 -9.08 -8.13
N GLU A 2 -4.93 -10.26 -7.84
CA GLU A 2 -3.70 -10.79 -8.46
C GLU A 2 -3.62 -10.61 -9.99
N MET A 3 -4.63 -11.08 -10.72
CA MET A 3 -4.66 -10.95 -12.19
C MET A 3 -4.56 -9.49 -12.65
N PHE A 4 -5.33 -8.60 -12.01
CA PHE A 4 -5.28 -7.17 -12.29
C PHE A 4 -3.91 -6.57 -11.94
N GLY A 5 -3.34 -6.90 -10.79
CA GLY A 5 -2.01 -6.43 -10.37
C GLY A 5 -0.91 -6.87 -11.35
N ARG A 6 -0.91 -8.13 -11.76
CA ARG A 6 0.10 -8.70 -12.66
C ARG A 6 -0.04 -8.18 -14.09
N GLN A 7 -1.23 -8.26 -14.69
CA GLN A 7 -1.43 -8.03 -16.13
C GLN A 7 -1.95 -6.64 -16.47
N GLY A 8 -2.66 -6.00 -15.54
CA GLY A 8 -3.33 -4.73 -15.74
C GLY A 8 -4.81 -4.89 -15.96
N TYR A 9 -5.56 -3.83 -15.68
CA TYR A 9 -7.00 -3.88 -15.79
C TYR A 9 -7.42 -4.13 -17.25
N HIS A 10 -6.81 -3.41 -18.19
CA HIS A 10 -7.18 -3.50 -19.61
C HIS A 10 -6.83 -4.85 -20.24
N ALA A 11 -5.64 -5.40 -19.91
CA ALA A 11 -5.18 -6.68 -20.46
C ALA A 11 -5.87 -7.89 -19.82
N THR A 12 -6.47 -7.75 -18.64
CA THR A 12 -7.18 -8.85 -17.96
C THR A 12 -8.59 -9.02 -18.52
N THR A 13 -8.96 -10.25 -18.91
CA THR A 13 -10.31 -10.61 -19.35
C THR A 13 -11.09 -11.35 -18.26
N ILE A 14 -12.44 -11.33 -18.34
CA ILE A 14 -13.30 -12.09 -17.42
C ILE A 14 -13.05 -13.60 -17.52
N ALA A 15 -12.89 -14.12 -18.73
CA ALA A 15 -12.63 -15.54 -18.95
C ALA A 15 -11.34 -16.02 -18.26
N GLN A 16 -10.27 -15.20 -18.28
CA GLN A 16 -9.04 -15.51 -17.56
C GLN A 16 -9.25 -15.48 -16.04
N ILE A 17 -10.06 -14.55 -15.52
CA ILE A 17 -10.40 -14.49 -14.09
C ILE A 17 -11.23 -15.72 -13.69
N GLU A 18 -12.22 -16.10 -14.50
CA GLU A 18 -13.03 -17.30 -14.27
C GLU A 18 -12.15 -18.55 -14.22
N ALA A 19 -11.27 -18.73 -15.20
CA ALA A 19 -10.32 -19.85 -15.23
C ALA A 19 -9.44 -19.88 -13.98
N ALA A 20 -8.88 -18.74 -13.58
CA ALA A 20 -8.05 -18.62 -12.38
C ALA A 20 -8.83 -18.89 -11.09
N ALA A 21 -10.15 -18.63 -11.08
CA ALA A 21 -11.05 -18.90 -9.97
C ALA A 21 -11.63 -20.33 -9.97
N GLY A 22 -11.17 -21.20 -10.87
CA GLY A 22 -11.68 -22.58 -11.00
C GLY A 22 -13.09 -22.68 -11.62
N LEU A 23 -13.56 -21.61 -12.26
CA LEU A 23 -14.82 -21.58 -13.01
C LEU A 23 -14.56 -21.92 -14.49
N SER A 24 -15.60 -22.39 -15.16
CA SER A 24 -15.56 -22.56 -16.63
C SER A 24 -15.38 -21.21 -17.31
N ALA A 25 -14.26 -21.04 -18.00
CA ALA A 25 -13.92 -19.80 -18.70
C ALA A 25 -14.98 -19.43 -19.74
N GLY A 26 -15.49 -18.20 -19.68
CA GLY A 26 -16.49 -17.68 -20.61
C GLY A 26 -17.91 -18.18 -20.33
N ALA A 27 -18.15 -18.97 -19.27
CA ALA A 27 -19.48 -19.46 -18.93
C ALA A 27 -20.38 -18.39 -18.28
N GLY A 28 -19.84 -17.19 -18.01
CA GLY A 28 -20.57 -16.09 -17.39
C GLY A 28 -20.88 -16.32 -15.92
N GLY A 29 -20.19 -17.26 -15.28
CA GLY A 29 -20.37 -17.58 -13.87
C GLY A 29 -20.04 -16.38 -12.98
N LEU A 30 -19.10 -15.55 -13.39
CA LEU A 30 -18.71 -14.35 -12.66
C LEU A 30 -19.74 -13.21 -12.78
N TYR A 31 -20.43 -13.13 -13.92
CA TYR A 31 -21.48 -12.12 -14.15
C TYR A 31 -22.73 -12.32 -13.26
N ARG A 32 -22.89 -13.50 -12.65
CA ARG A 32 -23.92 -13.74 -11.63
C ARG A 32 -23.69 -12.93 -10.35
N HIS A 33 -22.43 -12.60 -10.05
CA HIS A 33 -22.05 -11.86 -8.84
C HIS A 33 -21.67 -10.42 -9.14
N PHE A 34 -21.06 -10.16 -10.31
CA PHE A 34 -20.57 -8.83 -10.69
C PHE A 34 -21.13 -8.38 -12.03
N LYS A 35 -21.74 -7.20 -12.07
CA LYS A 35 -22.35 -6.66 -13.29
C LYS A 35 -21.32 -6.33 -14.40
N SER A 36 -20.04 -6.17 -14.05
CA SER A 36 -18.97 -5.86 -15.00
C SER A 36 -17.59 -6.19 -14.42
N LYS A 37 -16.56 -6.22 -15.28
CA LYS A 37 -15.14 -6.28 -14.87
C LYS A 37 -14.77 -5.13 -13.95
N ARG A 38 -15.38 -3.95 -14.17
CA ARG A 38 -15.19 -2.77 -13.33
C ARG A 38 -15.83 -2.98 -11.95
N ALA A 39 -17.04 -3.52 -11.86
CA ALA A 39 -17.68 -3.82 -10.59
C ALA A 39 -16.88 -4.83 -9.75
N LEU A 40 -16.23 -5.81 -10.42
CA LEU A 40 -15.29 -6.71 -9.75
C LEU A 40 -14.05 -5.98 -9.21
N LEU A 41 -13.49 -5.02 -9.95
CA LEU A 41 -12.36 -4.22 -9.50
C LEU A 41 -12.75 -3.36 -8.30
N GLU A 42 -13.90 -2.68 -8.36
CA GLU A 42 -14.45 -1.87 -7.26
C GLU A 42 -14.56 -2.68 -5.97
N GLU A 43 -15.23 -3.84 -6.03
CA GLU A 43 -15.36 -4.74 -4.88
C GLU A 43 -13.99 -5.22 -4.37
N GLY A 44 -13.06 -5.51 -5.28
CA GLY A 44 -11.72 -5.95 -4.93
C GLY A 44 -10.91 -4.87 -4.20
N LEU A 45 -11.05 -3.59 -4.61
CA LEU A 45 -10.44 -2.46 -3.94
C LEU A 45 -11.07 -2.21 -2.57
N ASP A 46 -12.41 -2.27 -2.47
CA ASP A 46 -13.11 -2.06 -1.21
C ASP A 46 -12.75 -3.13 -0.17
N ARG A 47 -12.65 -4.41 -0.57
CA ARG A 47 -12.23 -5.48 0.33
C ARG A 47 -10.79 -5.32 0.83
N GLN A 48 -9.90 -4.85 -0.03
CA GLN A 48 -8.50 -4.62 0.33
C GLN A 48 -8.37 -3.42 1.28
N ALA A 49 -9.17 -2.38 1.05
CA ALA A 49 -9.29 -1.26 1.95
C ALA A 49 -9.73 -1.70 3.37
N ASP A 50 -10.76 -2.54 3.45
CA ASP A 50 -11.26 -3.05 4.73
C ASP A 50 -10.25 -4.00 5.43
N ALA A 51 -9.36 -4.65 4.68
CA ALA A 51 -8.30 -5.48 5.24
C ALA A 51 -7.11 -4.68 5.81
N GLY A 52 -7.04 -3.36 5.56
CA GLY A 52 -5.96 -2.46 5.95
C GLY A 52 -5.87 -2.10 7.44
N GLU A 53 -6.75 -2.63 8.29
CA GLU A 53 -6.81 -2.37 9.73
C GLU A 53 -5.57 -2.79 10.57
N PRO A 54 -4.71 -3.76 10.16
CA PRO A 54 -3.56 -4.20 10.96
C PRO A 54 -2.50 -3.13 11.22
N LEU A 55 -2.20 -2.24 10.26
CA LEU A 55 -1.19 -1.18 10.47
C LEU A 55 -1.66 -0.15 11.50
N LEU A 56 -2.94 0.22 11.45
CA LEU A 56 -3.57 1.13 12.41
C LEU A 56 -3.56 0.51 13.82
N SER A 57 -3.88 -0.78 13.90
CA SER A 57 -3.84 -1.53 15.16
C SER A 57 -2.41 -1.67 15.70
N TYR A 58 -1.42 -1.84 14.83
CA TYR A 58 0.00 -1.92 15.20
C TYR A 58 0.49 -0.60 15.81
N LEU A 59 0.14 0.54 15.19
CA LEU A 59 0.48 1.87 15.71
C LEU A 59 -0.16 2.16 17.08
N ALA A 60 -1.31 1.55 17.37
CA ALA A 60 -1.99 1.65 18.66
C ALA A 60 -1.44 0.65 19.72
N GLY A 61 -0.57 -0.27 19.34
CA GLY A 61 -0.02 -1.31 20.21
C GLY A 61 1.26 -0.90 20.96
N PRO A 62 1.85 -1.80 21.76
CA PRO A 62 3.12 -1.55 22.44
C PRO A 62 4.26 -1.38 21.42
N LEU A 63 4.92 -0.24 21.46
CA LEU A 63 6.10 0.06 20.65
C LEU A 63 7.39 -0.01 21.49
N PRO A 64 8.57 -0.22 20.87
CA PRO A 64 9.87 -0.16 21.55
C PRO A 64 10.06 1.09 22.45
N ALA A 65 10.96 1.03 23.43
CA ALA A 65 11.19 2.17 24.33
C ALA A 65 12.07 3.27 23.69
N GLU A 66 12.91 2.93 22.72
CA GLU A 66 13.81 3.87 22.06
C GLU A 66 13.14 4.48 20.80
N PRO A 67 13.09 5.81 20.65
CA PRO A 67 12.36 6.47 19.56
C PRO A 67 12.77 6.02 18.15
N ARG A 68 14.06 5.83 17.89
CA ARG A 68 14.54 5.38 16.57
C ARG A 68 14.14 3.93 16.30
N GLU A 69 14.21 3.05 17.28
CA GLU A 69 13.74 1.67 17.18
C GLU A 69 12.23 1.60 16.94
N ARG A 70 11.45 2.47 17.61
CA ARG A 70 10.00 2.60 17.32
C ARG A 70 9.74 2.98 15.88
N LEU A 71 10.38 4.05 15.41
CA LEU A 71 10.19 4.51 14.04
C LEU A 71 10.59 3.45 13.03
N LEU A 72 11.71 2.75 13.25
CA LEU A 72 12.11 1.61 12.43
C LEU A 72 11.03 0.53 12.37
N ALA A 73 10.40 0.22 13.50
CA ALA A 73 9.35 -0.78 13.56
C ALA A 73 8.09 -0.35 12.75
N VAL A 74 7.71 0.93 12.85
CA VAL A 74 6.63 1.53 12.04
C VAL A 74 6.96 1.49 10.54
N LEU A 75 8.19 1.87 10.17
CA LEU A 75 8.65 1.85 8.78
C LEU A 75 8.65 0.44 8.19
N ARG A 76 9.09 -0.57 8.96
CA ARG A 76 9.05 -1.98 8.56
C ARG A 76 7.61 -2.45 8.36
N ALA A 77 6.70 -2.10 9.26
CA ALA A 77 5.28 -2.44 9.13
C ALA A 77 4.67 -1.81 7.87
N GLY A 78 4.98 -0.54 7.58
CA GLY A 78 4.56 0.14 6.35
C GLY A 78 5.08 -0.54 5.08
N LEU A 79 6.37 -0.91 5.06
CA LEU A 79 6.98 -1.63 3.93
C LEU A 79 6.36 -3.03 3.73
N ALA A 80 6.14 -3.76 4.82
CA ALA A 80 5.51 -5.08 4.79
C ALA A 80 4.08 -5.00 4.24
N ARG A 81 3.30 -4.01 4.67
CA ARG A 81 1.95 -3.77 4.15
C ARG A 81 1.96 -3.51 2.64
N LEU A 82 2.86 -2.67 2.14
CA LEU A 82 2.97 -2.42 0.70
C LEU A 82 3.27 -3.69 -0.10
N ALA A 83 4.06 -4.60 0.47
CA ALA A 83 4.37 -5.90 -0.12
C ALA A 83 3.19 -6.88 -0.06
N GLU A 84 2.39 -6.87 1.01
CA GLU A 84 1.17 -7.65 1.13
C GLU A 84 0.10 -7.18 0.13
N GLU A 85 -0.06 -5.86 -0.02
CA GLU A 85 -1.02 -5.22 -0.94
C GLU A 85 -0.44 -5.03 -2.36
N ARG A 86 0.59 -5.81 -2.73
CA ARG A 86 1.38 -5.62 -3.96
C ARG A 86 0.54 -5.44 -5.22
N ASP A 87 -0.49 -6.25 -5.38
CA ASP A 87 -1.33 -6.21 -6.58
C ASP A 87 -2.18 -4.93 -6.67
N VAL A 88 -2.66 -4.42 -5.53
CA VAL A 88 -3.41 -3.17 -5.44
C VAL A 88 -2.47 -2.00 -5.72
N ASN A 89 -1.29 -2.00 -5.12
CA ASN A 89 -0.30 -0.94 -5.31
C ASN A 89 0.18 -0.87 -6.77
N ARG A 90 0.36 -2.03 -7.44
CA ARG A 90 0.64 -2.09 -8.89
C ARG A 90 -0.48 -1.48 -9.72
N LEU A 91 -1.73 -1.77 -9.38
CA LEU A 91 -2.89 -1.18 -10.06
C LEU A 91 -2.95 0.33 -9.86
N LEU A 92 -2.68 0.81 -8.64
CA LEU A 92 -2.67 2.22 -8.30
C LEU A 92 -1.67 2.98 -9.19
N VAL A 93 -0.47 2.43 -9.37
CA VAL A 93 0.59 3.06 -10.16
C VAL A 93 0.34 2.95 -11.67
N ARG A 94 -0.13 1.79 -12.17
CA ARG A 94 -0.21 1.53 -13.62
C ARG A 94 -1.55 1.92 -14.24
N ASP A 95 -2.66 1.57 -13.60
CA ASP A 95 -3.97 1.48 -14.26
C ASP A 95 -5.00 2.47 -13.71
N LEU A 96 -4.94 2.80 -12.42
CA LEU A 96 -6.00 3.59 -11.76
C LEU A 96 -6.06 5.05 -12.23
N ALA A 97 -5.02 5.58 -12.88
CA ALA A 97 -5.07 6.89 -13.54
C ALA A 97 -6.23 7.01 -14.55
N SER A 98 -6.64 5.91 -15.17
CA SER A 98 -7.79 5.84 -16.09
C SER A 98 -9.15 5.85 -15.38
N PHE A 99 -9.17 5.79 -14.04
CA PHE A 99 -10.38 5.70 -13.21
C PHE A 99 -10.34 6.72 -12.06
N PRO A 100 -10.54 8.03 -12.34
CA PRO A 100 -10.43 9.09 -11.33
C PRO A 100 -11.31 8.86 -10.10
N ASP A 101 -12.50 8.30 -10.28
CA ASP A 101 -13.42 8.01 -9.19
C ASP A 101 -12.93 6.86 -8.28
N LEU A 102 -12.21 5.87 -8.83
CA LEU A 102 -11.59 4.81 -8.05
C LEU A 102 -10.34 5.31 -7.31
N LEU A 103 -9.56 6.20 -7.94
CA LEU A 103 -8.46 6.90 -7.25
C LEU A 103 -8.98 7.68 -6.04
N ASP A 104 -10.10 8.39 -6.21
CA ASP A 104 -10.67 9.17 -5.11
C ASP A 104 -11.18 8.29 -3.97
N ARG A 105 -11.73 7.10 -4.30
CA ARG A 105 -12.07 6.09 -3.29
C ARG A 105 -10.84 5.60 -2.53
N VAL A 106 -9.77 5.21 -3.23
CA VAL A 106 -8.51 4.76 -2.59
C VAL A 106 -7.91 5.88 -1.74
N ARG A 107 -7.95 7.12 -2.21
CA ARG A 107 -7.50 8.30 -1.45
C ARG A 107 -8.23 8.43 -0.12
N VAL A 108 -9.56 8.34 -0.13
CA VAL A 108 -10.40 8.57 1.06
C VAL A 108 -10.40 7.36 2.00
N ARG A 109 -10.49 6.15 1.46
CA ARG A 109 -10.58 4.92 2.26
C ARG A 109 -9.23 4.52 2.85
N GLU A 110 -8.15 4.65 2.08
CA GLU A 110 -6.83 4.15 2.50
C GLU A 110 -5.84 5.27 2.79
N LEU A 111 -5.43 6.02 1.75
CA LEU A 111 -4.26 6.89 1.85
C LEU A 111 -4.42 7.96 2.93
N ARG A 112 -5.61 8.57 3.04
CA ARG A 112 -5.91 9.57 4.07
C ARG A 112 -5.88 8.98 5.48
N ARG A 113 -6.38 7.76 5.67
CA ARG A 113 -6.41 7.13 7.01
C ARG A 113 -5.01 6.78 7.48
N VAL A 114 -4.20 6.19 6.61
CA VAL A 114 -2.80 5.88 6.92
C VAL A 114 -2.01 7.16 7.17
N HIS A 115 -2.19 8.19 6.33
CA HIS A 115 -1.53 9.49 6.52
C HIS A 115 -1.88 10.12 7.87
N LEU A 116 -3.16 10.14 8.26
CA LEU A 116 -3.58 10.66 9.57
C LEU A 116 -2.93 9.88 10.71
N ALA A 117 -2.96 8.54 10.67
CA ALA A 117 -2.38 7.71 11.73
C ALA A 117 -0.85 7.91 11.88
N VAL A 118 -0.13 8.01 10.76
CA VAL A 118 1.32 8.29 10.77
C VAL A 118 1.59 9.72 11.26
N SER A 119 0.74 10.69 10.88
CA SER A 119 0.85 12.07 11.37
C SER A 119 0.64 12.15 12.88
N ASP A 120 -0.35 11.44 13.41
CA ASP A 120 -0.64 11.39 14.85
C ASP A 120 0.50 10.72 15.62
N TYR A 121 1.03 9.61 15.09
CA TYR A 121 2.22 8.96 15.63
C TYR A 121 3.42 9.93 15.66
N LEU A 122 3.75 10.56 14.53
CA LEU A 122 4.90 11.48 14.46
C LEU A 122 4.71 12.70 15.35
N ARG A 123 3.50 13.23 15.49
CA ARG A 123 3.19 14.33 16.43
C ARG A 123 3.50 13.94 17.87
N SER A 124 3.21 12.70 18.27
CA SER A 124 3.53 12.21 19.62
C SER A 124 5.02 11.96 19.84
N GLU A 125 5.73 11.48 18.82
CA GLU A 125 7.15 11.15 18.91
C GLU A 125 8.06 12.37 18.79
N LEU A 126 7.65 13.36 17.99
CA LEU A 126 8.42 14.56 17.65
C LEU A 126 7.58 15.81 17.95
N PRO A 127 7.32 16.12 19.24
CA PRO A 127 6.47 17.26 19.62
C PRO A 127 7.04 18.64 19.25
N ALA A 128 8.32 18.70 18.87
CA ALA A 128 8.97 19.92 18.41
C ALA A 128 8.89 20.12 16.88
N ASP A 129 8.43 19.13 16.12
CA ASP A 129 8.26 19.27 14.67
C ASP A 129 7.07 20.19 14.37
N PRO A 130 7.25 21.23 13.51
CA PRO A 130 6.21 22.20 13.24
C PRO A 130 5.11 21.70 12.27
N ASP A 131 5.34 20.61 11.54
CA ASP A 131 4.44 20.08 10.51
C ASP A 131 4.53 18.55 10.40
N PRO A 132 3.98 17.81 11.38
CA PRO A 132 4.01 16.35 11.40
C PRO A 132 3.23 15.73 10.22
N GLU A 133 2.24 16.43 9.67
CA GLU A 133 1.50 16.01 8.48
C GLU A 133 2.39 15.99 7.23
N ALA A 134 3.18 17.03 7.00
CA ALA A 134 4.14 17.06 5.90
C ALA A 134 5.25 16.01 6.09
N LEU A 135 5.76 15.87 7.32
CA LEU A 135 6.76 14.85 7.65
C LEU A 135 6.24 13.43 7.39
N ALA A 136 5.00 13.14 7.77
CA ALA A 136 4.34 11.87 7.47
C ALA A 136 4.30 11.59 5.97
N ALA A 137 3.94 12.60 5.15
CA ALA A 137 3.92 12.46 3.70
C ALA A 137 5.31 12.17 3.12
N VAL A 138 6.37 12.83 3.62
CA VAL A 138 7.76 12.57 3.22
C VAL A 138 8.19 11.14 3.56
N VAL A 139 7.91 10.69 4.79
CA VAL A 139 8.23 9.34 5.24
C VAL A 139 7.50 8.29 4.41
N MET A 140 6.19 8.46 4.21
CA MET A 140 5.38 7.58 3.37
C MET A 140 5.90 7.54 1.93
N ALA A 141 6.22 8.69 1.33
CA ALA A 141 6.76 8.77 -0.02
C ALA A 141 8.08 8.01 -0.15
N ALA A 142 8.98 8.13 0.84
CA ALA A 142 10.24 7.40 0.84
C ALA A 142 10.02 5.88 0.86
N VAL A 143 9.18 5.38 1.77
CA VAL A 143 8.90 3.93 1.90
C VAL A 143 8.17 3.40 0.67
N SER A 144 7.13 4.11 0.18
CA SER A 144 6.39 3.73 -1.01
C SER A 144 7.28 3.71 -2.25
N HIS A 145 8.11 4.74 -2.45
CA HIS A 145 9.01 4.77 -3.60
C HIS A 145 10.05 3.64 -3.56
N TYR A 146 10.64 3.37 -2.38
CA TYR A 146 11.56 2.24 -2.20
C TYR A 146 10.89 0.91 -2.56
N TRP A 147 9.64 0.71 -2.11
CA TRP A 147 8.86 -0.47 -2.45
C TRP A 147 8.59 -0.56 -3.96
N ILE A 148 8.14 0.51 -4.61
CA ILE A 148 7.85 0.53 -6.07
C ILE A 148 9.11 0.16 -6.85
N MET A 149 10.24 0.78 -6.54
CA MET A 149 11.51 0.49 -7.22
C MET A 149 11.94 -0.97 -6.98
N SER A 150 11.81 -1.48 -5.76
CA SER A 150 12.11 -2.89 -5.48
C SER A 150 11.18 -3.83 -6.23
N ASP A 151 9.89 -3.52 -6.30
CA ASP A 151 8.86 -4.31 -6.99
C ASP A 151 9.13 -4.43 -8.49
N VAL A 152 9.44 -3.29 -9.13
CA VAL A 152 9.73 -3.19 -10.58
C VAL A 152 10.98 -3.97 -10.96
N PHE A 153 12.00 -3.97 -10.11
CA PHE A 153 13.28 -4.66 -10.34
C PHE A 153 13.32 -6.09 -9.76
N GLY A 154 12.16 -6.73 -9.60
CA GLY A 154 12.08 -8.15 -9.25
C GLY A 154 12.47 -8.46 -7.80
N GLY A 155 12.22 -7.52 -6.88
CA GLY A 155 12.51 -7.64 -5.45
C GLY A 155 13.86 -7.08 -5.01
N ARG A 156 14.67 -6.55 -5.93
CA ARG A 156 15.96 -5.90 -5.60
C ARG A 156 15.88 -4.42 -5.94
N HIS A 157 16.19 -3.56 -4.97
CA HIS A 157 16.25 -2.12 -5.23
C HIS A 157 17.37 -1.81 -6.26
N PRO A 158 17.15 -0.95 -7.26
CA PRO A 158 18.11 -0.68 -8.34
C PRO A 158 19.44 -0.03 -7.88
N HIS A 159 19.48 0.50 -6.66
CA HIS A 159 20.70 1.03 -6.04
C HIS A 159 21.43 0.03 -5.13
N GLU A 160 21.01 -1.24 -5.12
CA GLU A 160 21.60 -2.31 -4.29
C GLU A 160 21.62 -1.97 -2.79
N ILE A 161 20.63 -1.19 -2.34
CA ILE A 161 20.39 -0.89 -0.93
C ILE A 161 19.31 -1.84 -0.44
N ASP A 162 19.62 -2.62 0.61
CA ASP A 162 18.64 -3.47 1.27
C ASP A 162 17.65 -2.65 2.12
N ALA A 163 16.54 -3.29 2.49
CA ALA A 163 15.44 -2.61 3.18
C ALA A 163 15.87 -2.07 4.54
N GLU A 164 16.65 -2.83 5.31
CA GLU A 164 17.07 -2.41 6.65
C GLU A 164 18.00 -1.21 6.61
N ARG A 165 18.94 -1.20 5.65
CA ARG A 165 19.83 -0.06 5.43
C ARG A 165 19.07 1.19 4.99
N PHE A 166 18.08 1.04 4.11
CA PHE A 166 17.22 2.15 3.67
C PHE A 166 16.37 2.69 4.82
N LEU A 167 15.64 1.84 5.53
CA LEU A 167 14.78 2.24 6.65
C LEU A 167 15.60 2.86 7.79
N GLY A 168 16.80 2.33 8.06
CA GLY A 168 17.74 2.93 9.02
C GLY A 168 18.18 4.33 8.63
N ALA A 169 18.36 4.62 7.34
CA ALA A 169 18.67 5.97 6.88
C ALA A 169 17.48 6.93 7.07
N VAL A 170 16.26 6.50 6.74
CA VAL A 170 15.04 7.28 6.99
C VAL A 170 14.89 7.58 8.48
N ALA A 171 15.05 6.57 9.34
CA ALA A 171 14.92 6.75 10.79
C ALA A 171 15.97 7.70 11.38
N ARG A 172 17.20 7.73 10.84
CA ARG A 172 18.24 8.71 11.22
C ARG A 172 17.95 10.14 10.79
N LEU A 173 17.29 10.32 9.65
CA LEU A 173 16.89 11.65 9.18
C LEU A 173 15.73 12.23 10.00
N VAL A 174 14.78 11.38 10.38
CA VAL A 174 13.56 11.78 11.10
C VAL A 174 13.82 11.96 12.60
N VAL A 175 14.54 11.03 13.22
CA VAL A 175 14.93 11.11 14.64
C VAL A 175 16.45 11.26 14.70
N PRO A 176 17.01 12.48 14.71
CA PRO A 176 18.42 12.68 14.99
C PRO A 176 18.73 12.21 16.43
N GLY A 177 19.90 11.59 16.61
CA GLY A 177 20.33 11.04 17.90
C GLY A 177 20.76 12.08 18.91
#